data_AF-A0AAW8QSY3-F1
#
_entry.id   AF-A0AAW8QSY3-F1
#
_cell.length_a   1.000
_cell.length_b   1.000
_cell.length_c   1.000
_cell.angle_alpha   90.00
_cell.angle_beta   90.00
_cell.angle_gamma   90.00
#
_symmetry.space_group_name_H-M   'P 1'
#
loop_
_entity.id
_entity.type
_entity.pdbx_description
1 polymer ?
#
loop_
_entity_poly.entity_id
_entity_poly.type
_entity_poly.pdbx_seq_one_letter_code
_entity_poly.pdbx_strand_id
1 'polypeptide(L)'
;MNTTIKILERFVFAQDSVVSALSGVVCVGDDVYFVGDNLPYLLRINRAQNMADATVFEKIPLFDPSEQIPLSALSKEQKPDFEALTSISWNGQSQLLVMGSGSTENRKRALLYNPANDQVRTFLDAVDYDFLQHLVELTGGADLNIEAICSDHRYLYIFQRGNINLHHGVLVFDLIKIQAGKSLENALIHSLKLSLAELDGSASGISDACLLADKNLIVATATVEQTLNTYDDGAVLGSFILVFSPDGNALAAHLIQDAKGQTLPIKVEGITWFESRSDGEVFLLVTDSDGGDSEILKVLLSNAALGKS
;
A
#
# COMPACT_ATOMS: atom_id res chain seq x y z
N MET A 1 7.93 13.72 -26.67
CA MET A 1 7.56 14.10 -25.29
C MET A 1 8.34 13.18 -24.37
N ASN A 2 9.16 13.73 -23.47
CA ASN A 2 9.87 12.91 -22.50
C ASN A 2 8.86 12.57 -21.39
N THR A 3 8.10 11.50 -21.56
CA THR A 3 7.03 11.13 -20.61
C THR A 3 7.68 10.59 -19.34
N THR A 4 7.47 11.32 -18.26
CA THR A 4 8.02 11.05 -16.93
C THR A 4 7.57 9.70 -16.36
N ILE A 5 6.31 9.33 -16.63
CA ILE A 5 5.74 8.00 -16.41
C ILE A 5 5.38 7.39 -17.77
N LYS A 6 5.64 6.09 -17.93
CA LYS A 6 5.18 5.30 -19.08
C LYS A 6 4.52 4.01 -18.62
N ILE A 7 3.25 3.79 -18.97
CA ILE A 7 2.58 2.50 -18.80
C ILE A 7 3.15 1.53 -19.84
N LEU A 8 3.74 0.44 -19.36
CA LEU A 8 4.39 -0.60 -20.15
C LEU A 8 3.40 -1.72 -20.48
N GLU A 9 2.67 -2.17 -19.47
CA GLU A 9 1.69 -3.26 -19.55
C GLU A 9 0.49 -2.90 -18.66
N ARG A 10 -0.69 -3.36 -19.05
CA ARG A 10 -1.95 -3.21 -18.32
C ARG A 10 -2.71 -4.54 -18.42
N PHE A 11 -2.98 -5.13 -17.27
CA PHE A 11 -3.77 -6.35 -17.12
C PHE A 11 -5.10 -5.96 -16.48
N VAL A 12 -6.22 -6.34 -17.09
CA VAL A 12 -7.57 -5.99 -16.61
C VAL A 12 -8.25 -7.27 -16.15
N PHE A 13 -8.84 -7.22 -14.96
CA PHE A 13 -9.56 -8.30 -14.34
C PHE A 13 -11.00 -7.88 -14.13
N ALA A 14 -11.93 -8.76 -14.52
CA ALA A 14 -13.35 -8.52 -14.34
C ALA A 14 -13.72 -8.42 -12.86
N GLN A 15 -14.79 -7.69 -12.54
CA GLN A 15 -15.30 -7.48 -11.18
C GLN A 15 -15.52 -8.76 -10.34
N ASP A 16 -15.79 -9.90 -10.99
CA ASP A 16 -16.01 -11.21 -10.36
C ASP A 16 -14.72 -12.03 -10.16
N SER A 17 -13.58 -11.51 -10.61
CA SER A 17 -12.26 -12.07 -10.39
C SER A 17 -11.88 -12.02 -8.91
N VAL A 18 -11.06 -12.97 -8.46
CA VAL A 18 -10.44 -12.91 -7.12
C VAL A 18 -9.45 -11.74 -6.97
N VAL A 19 -9.08 -11.12 -8.08
CA VAL A 19 -8.13 -9.99 -8.18
C VAL A 19 -8.88 -8.66 -8.41
N SER A 20 -10.20 -8.62 -8.17
CA SER A 20 -11.03 -7.46 -8.53
C SER A 20 -11.02 -6.30 -7.53
N ALA A 21 -10.42 -6.46 -6.36
CA ALA A 21 -10.25 -5.40 -5.37
C ALA A 21 -8.92 -5.63 -4.64
N LEU A 22 -7.84 -5.06 -5.17
CA LEU A 22 -6.53 -5.15 -4.56
C LEU A 22 -6.18 -3.81 -3.89
N SER A 23 -5.69 -3.90 -2.67
CA SER A 23 -5.38 -2.78 -1.77
C SER A 23 -3.91 -2.80 -1.32
N GLY A 24 -3.06 -3.56 -1.99
CA GLY A 24 -1.64 -3.61 -1.70
C GLY A 24 -0.91 -4.64 -2.53
N VAL A 25 0.36 -4.37 -2.81
CA VAL A 25 1.23 -5.26 -3.59
C VAL A 25 2.67 -5.18 -3.09
N VAL A 26 3.36 -6.32 -3.04
CA VAL A 26 4.80 -6.34 -2.72
C VAL A 26 5.54 -7.42 -3.50
N CYS A 27 6.70 -7.06 -4.05
CA CYS A 27 7.64 -8.00 -4.65
C CYS A 27 8.64 -8.50 -3.60
N VAL A 28 8.75 -9.82 -3.42
CA VAL A 28 9.76 -10.46 -2.56
C VAL A 28 10.40 -11.62 -3.30
N GLY A 29 11.69 -11.49 -3.60
CA GLY A 29 12.42 -12.46 -4.42
C GLY A 29 11.78 -12.62 -5.79
N ASP A 30 11.42 -13.87 -6.12
CA ASP A 30 10.78 -14.26 -7.38
C ASP A 30 9.26 -14.22 -7.33
N ASP A 31 8.65 -13.77 -6.22
CA ASP A 31 7.21 -13.74 -6.02
C ASP A 31 6.66 -12.32 -5.88
N VAL A 32 5.40 -12.16 -6.26
CA VAL A 32 4.59 -10.98 -5.98
C VAL A 32 3.41 -11.40 -5.13
N TYR A 33 3.19 -10.64 -4.06
CA TYR A 33 2.10 -10.85 -3.13
C TYR A 33 1.14 -9.67 -3.19
N PHE A 34 -0.13 -9.96 -2.97
CA PHE A 34 -1.20 -8.98 -3.00
C PHE A 34 -2.15 -9.19 -1.83
N VAL A 35 -2.76 -8.10 -1.38
CA VAL A 35 -3.89 -8.10 -0.45
C VAL A 35 -5.07 -7.37 -1.09
N GLY A 36 -6.26 -7.65 -0.58
CA GLY A 36 -7.48 -6.94 -0.92
C GLY A 36 -8.26 -6.67 0.36
N ASP A 37 -8.99 -5.57 0.40
CA ASP A 37 -9.78 -5.12 1.54
C ASP A 37 -10.78 -6.18 2.02
N ASN A 38 -11.34 -6.92 1.06
CA ASN A 38 -12.37 -7.95 1.25
C ASN A 38 -11.82 -9.38 1.27
N LEU A 39 -10.49 -9.55 1.13
CA LEU A 39 -9.83 -10.86 1.01
C LEU A 39 -9.23 -11.31 2.36
N PRO A 40 -9.60 -12.49 2.88
CA PRO A 40 -9.00 -13.01 4.11
C PRO A 40 -7.67 -13.77 3.88
N TYR A 41 -7.00 -13.54 2.76
CA TYR A 41 -5.79 -14.26 2.34
C TYR A 41 -4.89 -13.37 1.50
N LEU A 42 -3.61 -13.73 1.40
CA LEU A 42 -2.72 -13.19 0.39
C LEU A 42 -2.98 -13.90 -0.94
N LEU A 43 -2.89 -13.15 -2.04
CA LEU A 43 -2.67 -13.73 -3.36
C LEU A 43 -1.18 -13.73 -3.65
N ARG A 44 -0.67 -14.80 -4.27
CA ARG A 44 0.72 -14.92 -4.70
C ARG A 44 0.80 -15.35 -6.16
N ILE A 45 1.75 -14.77 -6.89
CA ILE A 45 2.16 -15.24 -8.22
C ILE A 45 3.68 -15.18 -8.35
N ASN A 46 4.27 -16.13 -9.09
CA ASN A 46 5.66 -15.99 -9.47
C ASN A 46 5.83 -14.91 -10.55
N ARG A 47 6.84 -14.04 -10.38
CA ARG A 47 7.13 -12.89 -11.24
C ARG A 47 7.40 -13.23 -12.70
N ALA A 48 7.84 -14.45 -12.98
CA ALA A 48 8.09 -14.92 -14.34
C ALA A 48 6.81 -15.40 -15.05
N GLN A 49 5.71 -15.60 -14.32
CA GLN A 49 4.42 -15.98 -14.89
C GLN A 49 3.70 -14.77 -15.49
N ASN A 50 2.86 -15.04 -16.49
CA ASN A 50 2.00 -14.00 -17.06
C ASN A 50 0.84 -13.71 -16.10
N MET A 51 0.71 -12.47 -15.67
CA MET A 51 -0.32 -12.00 -14.74
C MET A 51 -1.71 -11.84 -15.39
N ALA A 52 -1.86 -12.02 -16.71
CA ALA A 52 -3.12 -11.77 -17.42
C ALA A 52 -4.28 -12.73 -17.09
N ASP A 53 -4.04 -13.80 -16.33
CA ASP A 53 -5.03 -14.82 -16.00
C ASP A 53 -5.20 -14.90 -14.47
N ALA A 54 -6.40 -14.64 -13.96
CA ALA A 54 -6.69 -14.67 -12.52
C ALA A 54 -6.51 -16.05 -11.86
N THR A 55 -6.49 -17.14 -12.64
CA THR A 55 -6.36 -18.50 -12.10
C THR A 55 -4.93 -18.85 -11.68
N VAL A 56 -3.94 -18.04 -12.05
CA VAL A 56 -2.52 -18.28 -11.72
C VAL A 56 -2.15 -17.87 -10.30
N PHE A 57 -3.04 -17.16 -9.60
CA PHE A 57 -2.77 -16.65 -8.26
C PHE A 57 -3.06 -17.71 -7.20
N GLU A 58 -2.03 -18.07 -6.44
CA GLU A 58 -2.14 -18.93 -5.27
C GLU A 58 -2.77 -18.16 -4.11
N LYS A 59 -3.69 -18.79 -3.37
CA LYS A 59 -4.30 -18.22 -2.16
C LYS A 59 -3.56 -18.72 -0.91
N ILE A 60 -3.02 -17.82 -0.12
CA ILE A 60 -2.31 -18.13 1.12
C ILE A 60 -3.14 -17.61 2.30
N PRO A 61 -3.74 -18.49 3.12
CA PRO A 61 -4.53 -18.07 4.27
C PRO A 61 -3.72 -17.21 5.24
N LEU A 62 -4.31 -16.10 5.69
CA LEU A 62 -3.71 -15.25 6.74
C LEU A 62 -4.22 -15.59 8.14
N PHE A 63 -5.18 -16.50 8.25
CA PHE A 63 -5.81 -16.89 9.50
C PHE A 63 -5.58 -18.36 9.79
N ASP A 64 -5.61 -18.71 11.07
CA ASP A 64 -5.50 -20.11 11.49
C ASP A 64 -6.64 -20.92 10.84
N PRO A 65 -6.35 -22.09 10.24
CA PRO A 65 -7.38 -22.97 9.69
C PRO A 65 -8.49 -23.33 10.68
N SER A 66 -8.21 -23.29 11.98
CA SER A 66 -9.18 -23.55 13.06
C SER A 66 -10.19 -22.41 13.27
N GLU A 67 -9.92 -21.19 12.80
CA GLU A 67 -10.85 -20.06 12.86
C GLU A 67 -12.01 -20.19 11.85
N GLN A 68 -12.01 -21.22 10.99
CA GLN A 68 -13.02 -21.48 9.95
C GLN A 68 -13.39 -20.21 9.15
N ILE A 69 -12.40 -19.39 8.80
CA ILE A 69 -12.65 -18.23 7.94
C ILE A 69 -12.78 -18.75 6.50
N PRO A 70 -13.95 -18.60 5.86
CA PRO A 70 -14.11 -19.05 4.50
C PRO A 70 -13.18 -18.28 3.56
N LEU A 71 -12.57 -18.96 2.58
CA LEU A 71 -11.77 -18.34 1.51
C LEU A 71 -12.64 -17.58 0.47
N SER A 72 -13.85 -17.18 0.87
CA SER A 72 -14.74 -16.29 0.13
C SER A 72 -14.66 -14.88 0.70
N ALA A 73 -15.13 -13.89 -0.05
CA ALA A 73 -15.23 -12.52 0.44
C ALA A 73 -16.08 -12.47 1.74
N LEU A 74 -15.62 -11.67 2.71
CA LEU A 74 -16.30 -11.47 3.99
C LEU A 74 -17.32 -10.32 3.89
N SER A 75 -18.30 -10.31 4.79
CA SER A 75 -19.21 -9.17 4.91
C SER A 75 -18.46 -7.91 5.37
N LYS A 76 -19.02 -6.72 5.09
CA LYS A 76 -18.39 -5.41 5.43
C LYS A 76 -18.05 -5.27 6.92
N GLU A 77 -18.81 -5.94 7.79
CA GLU A 77 -18.62 -5.94 9.25
C GLU A 77 -17.51 -6.88 9.71
N GLN A 78 -17.26 -7.95 8.95
CA GLN A 78 -16.32 -9.01 9.29
C GLN A 78 -14.98 -8.88 8.57
N LYS A 79 -14.87 -8.02 7.53
CA LYS A 79 -13.65 -7.91 6.75
C LYS A 79 -12.49 -7.34 7.57
N PRO A 80 -11.29 -7.93 7.47
CA PRO A 80 -10.09 -7.43 8.14
C PRO A 80 -9.60 -6.10 7.56
N ASP A 81 -10.02 -5.74 6.33
CA ASP A 81 -9.71 -4.45 5.70
C ASP A 81 -8.20 -4.27 5.56
N PHE A 82 -7.52 -5.27 4.98
CA PHE A 82 -6.08 -5.24 4.77
C PHE A 82 -5.76 -4.22 3.68
N GLU A 83 -5.44 -2.99 4.09
CA GLU A 83 -5.18 -1.84 3.21
C GLU A 83 -3.68 -1.54 3.05
N ALA A 84 -2.79 -2.28 3.70
CA ALA A 84 -1.37 -1.99 3.63
C ALA A 84 -0.51 -3.25 3.66
N LEU A 85 0.45 -3.35 2.75
CA LEU A 85 1.32 -4.51 2.57
C LEU A 85 2.76 -4.07 2.28
N THR A 86 3.73 -4.58 3.05
CA THR A 86 5.14 -4.35 2.75
C THR A 86 6.03 -5.52 3.14
N SER A 87 7.27 -5.50 2.65
CA SER A 87 8.30 -6.44 3.04
C SER A 87 9.14 -5.84 4.15
N ILE A 88 9.33 -6.57 5.24
CA ILE A 88 10.21 -6.19 6.34
C ILE A 88 11.30 -7.24 6.55
N SER A 89 12.49 -6.80 6.96
CA SER A 89 13.56 -7.71 7.39
C SER A 89 13.33 -8.10 8.84
N TRP A 90 12.74 -9.26 9.09
CA TRP A 90 12.48 -9.78 10.43
C TRP A 90 13.35 -10.97 10.79
N ASN A 91 14.13 -10.87 11.87
CA ASN A 91 15.09 -11.90 12.29
C ASN A 91 16.04 -12.34 11.17
N GLY A 92 16.45 -11.40 10.31
CA GLY A 92 17.32 -11.66 9.16
C GLY A 92 16.64 -12.34 7.97
N GLN A 93 15.31 -12.46 7.97
CA GLN A 93 14.52 -12.99 6.86
C GLN A 93 13.56 -11.93 6.32
N SER A 94 13.36 -11.90 5.01
CA SER A 94 12.30 -11.09 4.41
C SER A 94 10.95 -11.73 4.73
N GLN A 95 10.07 -10.97 5.38
CA GLN A 95 8.72 -11.37 5.77
C GLN A 95 7.73 -10.29 5.32
N LEU A 96 6.46 -10.65 5.16
CA LEU A 96 5.42 -9.74 4.71
C LEU A 96 4.64 -9.22 5.90
N LEU A 97 4.68 -7.91 6.12
CA LEU A 97 3.82 -7.23 7.05
C LEU A 97 2.54 -6.83 6.32
N VAL A 98 1.41 -7.29 6.83
CA VAL A 98 0.06 -6.93 6.38
C VAL A 98 -0.62 -6.16 7.50
N MET A 99 -1.22 -5.01 7.22
CA MET A 99 -1.94 -4.22 8.20
C MET A 99 -3.37 -3.93 7.75
N GLY A 100 -4.31 -4.05 8.69
CA GLY A 100 -5.65 -3.54 8.51
C GLY A 100 -5.72 -2.03 8.77
N SER A 101 -6.76 -1.36 8.25
CA SER A 101 -6.92 0.10 8.37
C SER A 101 -7.00 0.63 9.82
N GLY A 102 -7.40 -0.21 10.77
CA GLY A 102 -7.53 0.16 12.18
C GLY A 102 -8.79 0.95 12.54
N SER A 103 -9.66 1.23 11.56
CA SER A 103 -10.88 2.04 11.73
C SER A 103 -11.97 1.39 12.58
N THR A 104 -11.95 0.06 12.74
CA THR A 104 -12.83 -0.69 13.65
C THR A 104 -12.05 -1.81 14.34
N GLU A 105 -12.59 -2.39 15.41
CA GLU A 105 -11.91 -3.46 16.17
C GLU A 105 -11.52 -4.67 15.31
N ASN A 106 -12.32 -5.05 14.30
CA ASN A 106 -11.97 -6.15 13.41
C ASN A 106 -10.79 -5.84 12.47
N ARG A 107 -10.52 -4.55 12.25
CA ARG A 107 -9.48 -4.00 11.36
C ARG A 107 -8.21 -3.60 12.10
N LYS A 108 -8.20 -3.66 13.43
CA LYS A 108 -7.02 -3.44 14.30
C LYS A 108 -6.14 -4.69 14.35
N ARG A 109 -5.60 -5.08 13.19
CA ARG A 109 -4.78 -6.29 13.06
C ARG A 109 -3.59 -6.03 12.15
N ALA A 110 -2.40 -6.34 12.64
CA ALA A 110 -1.21 -6.45 11.82
C ALA A 110 -0.64 -7.86 11.89
N LEU A 111 -0.43 -8.49 10.73
CA LEU A 111 0.05 -9.86 10.61
C LEU A 111 1.41 -9.87 9.92
N LEU A 112 2.30 -10.72 10.40
CA LEU A 112 3.59 -10.98 9.79
C LEU A 112 3.61 -12.41 9.24
N TYR A 113 3.59 -12.52 7.92
CA TYR A 113 3.69 -13.77 7.19
C TYR A 113 5.14 -14.05 6.78
N ASN A 114 5.62 -15.28 7.01
CA ASN A 114 6.95 -15.72 6.61
C ASN A 114 6.87 -16.67 5.40
N PRO A 115 7.25 -16.20 4.19
CA PRO A 115 7.24 -17.03 2.99
C PRO A 115 8.13 -18.28 3.04
N ALA A 116 9.11 -18.34 3.96
CA ALA A 116 10.04 -19.45 4.05
C ALA A 116 9.46 -20.69 4.73
N ASN A 117 8.40 -20.54 5.52
CA ASN A 117 7.81 -21.63 6.32
C ASN A 117 6.30 -21.52 6.52
N ASP A 118 5.65 -20.62 5.78
CA ASP A 118 4.21 -20.36 5.79
C ASP A 118 3.62 -20.00 7.17
N GLN A 119 4.45 -19.52 8.10
CA GLN A 119 3.99 -19.10 9.42
C GLN A 119 3.41 -17.69 9.37
N VAL A 120 2.24 -17.51 9.98
CA VAL A 120 1.64 -16.20 10.26
C VAL A 120 1.67 -15.97 11.76
N ARG A 121 1.94 -14.73 12.17
CA ARG A 121 1.84 -14.30 13.56
C ARG A 121 1.34 -12.87 13.65
N THR A 122 0.76 -12.51 14.78
CA THR A 122 0.45 -11.12 15.10
C THR A 122 1.74 -10.32 15.21
N PHE A 123 1.78 -9.19 14.50
CA PHE A 123 2.87 -8.21 14.54
C PHE A 123 2.55 -7.08 15.51
N LEU A 124 1.38 -6.47 15.33
CA LEU A 124 0.78 -5.46 16.21
C LEU A 124 -0.62 -5.93 16.59
N ASP A 125 -0.96 -5.71 17.85
CA ASP A 125 -2.27 -6.06 18.41
C ASP A 125 -3.16 -4.83 18.64
N ALA A 126 -4.30 -5.02 19.29
CA ALA A 126 -5.24 -3.94 19.57
C ALA A 126 -4.64 -2.83 20.46
N VAL A 127 -3.68 -3.13 21.35
CA VAL A 127 -3.02 -2.14 22.21
C VAL A 127 -2.10 -1.25 21.38
N ASP A 128 -1.37 -1.85 20.44
CA ASP A 128 -0.53 -1.10 19.50
C ASP A 128 -1.37 -0.20 18.59
N TYR A 129 -2.49 -0.70 18.08
CA TYR A 129 -3.43 0.12 17.30
C TYR A 129 -4.08 1.24 18.12
N ASP A 130 -4.38 0.99 19.40
CA ASP A 130 -4.88 2.03 20.32
C ASP A 130 -3.84 3.14 20.50
N PHE A 131 -2.56 2.79 20.64
CA PHE A 131 -1.47 3.77 20.65
C PHE A 131 -1.43 4.59 19.36
N LEU A 132 -1.52 3.95 18.19
CA LEU A 132 -1.53 4.64 16.89
C LEU A 132 -2.73 5.59 16.77
N GLN A 133 -3.92 5.15 17.16
CA GLN A 133 -5.16 5.92 17.08
C GLN A 133 -5.11 7.21 17.93
N HIS A 134 -4.41 7.18 19.06
CA HIS A 134 -4.32 8.31 19.99
C HIS A 134 -3.16 9.28 19.70
N LEU A 135 -2.31 9.00 18.71
CA LEU A 135 -1.26 9.93 18.28
C LEU A 135 -1.80 10.94 17.28
N VAL A 136 -1.93 12.20 17.73
CA VAL A 136 -2.41 13.31 16.90
C VAL A 136 -1.49 13.58 15.72
N GLU A 137 -0.20 13.29 15.84
CA GLU A 137 0.76 13.41 14.76
C GLU A 137 0.44 12.47 13.59
N LEU A 138 -0.13 11.29 13.87
CA LEU A 138 -0.59 10.35 12.86
C LEU A 138 -1.98 10.71 12.34
N THR A 139 -2.96 10.88 13.24
CA THR A 139 -4.37 10.95 12.85
C THR A 139 -4.89 12.35 12.55
N GLY A 140 -4.21 13.39 13.06
CA GLY A 140 -4.71 14.76 13.02
C GLY A 140 -6.04 14.92 13.77
N GLY A 141 -6.33 14.03 14.74
CA GLY A 141 -7.57 13.99 15.50
C GLY A 141 -8.76 13.33 14.79
N ALA A 142 -8.56 12.71 13.63
CA ALA A 142 -9.57 11.87 12.97
C ALA A 142 -9.48 10.40 13.43
N ASP A 143 -10.41 9.58 12.94
CA ASP A 143 -10.33 8.12 13.11
C ASP A 143 -9.12 7.56 12.37
N LEU A 144 -8.52 6.52 12.93
CA LEU A 144 -7.37 5.83 12.35
C LEU A 144 -7.77 5.17 11.02
N ASN A 145 -6.95 5.41 10.00
CA ASN A 145 -7.13 4.87 8.65
C ASN A 145 -5.75 4.66 8.01
N ILE A 146 -5.14 3.50 8.30
CA ILE A 146 -3.84 3.12 7.76
C ILE A 146 -4.03 2.58 6.36
N GLU A 147 -3.38 3.21 5.38
CA GLU A 147 -3.46 2.78 3.97
C GLU A 147 -2.10 2.66 3.30
N ALA A 148 -1.01 3.00 3.99
CA ALA A 148 0.31 2.65 3.48
C ALA A 148 1.24 2.26 4.60
N ILE A 149 2.13 1.32 4.27
CA ILE A 149 3.28 0.97 5.08
C ILE A 149 4.48 0.74 4.18
N CYS A 150 5.65 1.19 4.58
CA CYS A 150 6.88 0.85 3.88
C CYS A 150 8.04 0.68 4.84
N SER A 151 9.09 -0.01 4.41
CA SER A 151 10.18 -0.39 5.30
C SER A 151 11.50 -0.54 4.56
N ASP A 152 12.60 -0.30 5.27
CA ASP A 152 13.91 -0.86 4.94
C ASP A 152 14.35 -1.85 6.03
N HIS A 153 15.66 -2.11 6.11
CA HIS A 153 16.30 -2.95 7.12
C HIS A 153 16.21 -2.41 8.56
N ARG A 154 15.81 -1.15 8.76
CA ARG A 154 15.94 -0.43 10.03
C ARG A 154 14.67 0.31 10.44
N TYR A 155 13.93 0.89 9.51
CA TYR A 155 12.80 1.76 9.76
C TYR A 155 11.52 1.18 9.17
N LEU A 156 10.43 1.29 9.93
CA LEU A 156 9.07 1.05 9.49
C LEU A 156 8.32 2.38 9.46
N TYR A 157 7.70 2.68 8.34
CA TYR A 157 6.87 3.85 8.12
C TYR A 157 5.41 3.40 8.09
N ILE A 158 4.55 4.04 8.89
CA ILE A 158 3.10 3.81 8.90
C ILE A 158 2.40 5.11 8.54
N PHE A 159 1.58 5.08 7.49
CA PHE A 159 0.94 6.26 6.91
C PHE A 159 -0.56 6.23 7.17
N GLN A 160 -1.08 7.38 7.59
CA GLN A 160 -2.51 7.64 7.69
C GLN A 160 -3.02 8.24 6.36
N ARG A 161 -4.12 7.70 5.82
CA ARG A 161 -4.94 8.46 4.87
C ARG A 161 -5.80 9.46 5.61
N GLY A 162 -5.50 10.73 5.37
CA GLY A 162 -6.35 11.83 5.77
C GLY A 162 -7.65 11.77 4.99
N ASN A 163 -8.76 11.68 5.71
CA ASN A 163 -10.10 11.77 5.14
C ASN A 163 -10.50 13.26 5.06
N ILE A 164 -11.63 13.65 5.66
CA ILE A 164 -12.14 15.04 5.64
C ILE A 164 -11.13 16.07 6.21
N ASN A 165 -10.26 15.67 7.14
CA ASN A 165 -9.28 16.58 7.75
C ASN A 165 -8.01 16.82 6.90
N LEU A 166 -7.83 16.06 5.81
CA LEU A 166 -6.67 16.13 4.91
C LEU A 166 -5.32 15.98 5.62
N HIS A 167 -5.31 15.27 6.77
CA HIS A 167 -4.09 15.06 7.55
C HIS A 167 -3.45 13.72 7.20
N HIS A 168 -2.34 13.76 6.48
CA HIS A 168 -1.55 12.59 6.09
C HIS A 168 -0.32 12.46 6.99
N GLY A 169 -0.55 11.97 8.21
CA GLY A 169 0.53 11.72 9.17
C GLY A 169 1.32 10.46 8.81
N VAL A 170 2.61 10.46 9.15
CA VAL A 170 3.47 9.29 9.04
C VAL A 170 4.25 9.13 10.33
N LEU A 171 4.25 7.92 10.89
CA LEU A 171 5.11 7.59 12.03
C LEU A 171 6.27 6.71 11.57
N VAL A 172 7.46 7.03 12.06
CA VAL A 172 8.69 6.28 11.75
C VAL A 172 9.16 5.55 12.99
N PHE A 173 9.24 4.23 12.90
CA PHE A 173 9.63 3.35 14.00
C PHE A 173 10.96 2.64 13.72
N ASP A 174 11.71 2.39 14.79
CA ASP A 174 12.92 1.55 14.78
C ASP A 174 12.54 0.06 14.83
N LEU A 175 12.67 -0.64 13.70
CA LEU A 175 12.35 -2.06 13.62
C LEU A 175 13.18 -2.94 14.55
N ILE A 176 14.44 -2.59 14.81
CA ILE A 176 15.31 -3.39 15.69
C ILE A 176 14.80 -3.30 17.13
N LYS A 177 14.26 -2.15 17.55
CA LYS A 177 13.63 -2.01 18.87
C LYS A 177 12.35 -2.83 18.96
N ILE A 178 11.50 -2.80 17.93
CA ILE A 178 10.28 -3.62 17.89
C ILE A 178 10.67 -5.12 17.96
N GLN A 179 11.67 -5.55 17.20
CA GLN A 179 12.22 -6.91 17.24
C GLN A 179 12.74 -7.32 18.62
N ALA A 180 13.33 -6.37 19.34
CA ALA A 180 13.79 -6.56 20.71
C ALA A 180 12.66 -6.53 21.76
N GLY A 181 11.39 -6.50 21.32
CA GLY A 181 10.22 -6.49 22.19
C GLY A 181 9.97 -5.16 22.89
N LYS A 182 10.46 -4.04 22.34
CA LYS A 182 10.10 -2.71 22.85
C LYS A 182 8.73 -2.30 22.31
N SER A 183 7.98 -1.57 23.15
CA SER A 183 6.70 -0.97 22.73
C SER A 183 6.88 0.01 21.57
N LEU A 184 5.81 0.26 20.82
CA LEU A 184 5.80 1.27 19.75
C LEU A 184 6.25 2.64 20.23
N GLU A 185 5.83 3.07 21.43
CA GLU A 185 6.28 4.33 22.04
C GLU A 185 7.81 4.42 22.15
N ASN A 186 8.47 3.36 22.61
CA ASN A 186 9.93 3.33 22.76
C ASN A 186 10.66 3.15 21.41
N ALA A 187 9.98 2.58 20.43
CA ALA A 187 10.48 2.40 19.07
C ALA A 187 10.27 3.62 18.17
N LEU A 188 9.34 4.51 18.52
CA LEU A 188 9.03 5.72 17.77
C LEU A 188 10.26 6.63 17.69
N ILE A 189 10.58 7.07 16.48
CA ILE A 189 11.73 7.93 16.20
C ILE A 189 11.26 9.36 15.99
N HIS A 190 10.34 9.57 15.06
CA HIS A 190 9.72 10.85 14.78
C HIS A 190 8.44 10.66 13.97
N SER A 191 7.69 11.75 13.84
CA SER A 191 6.50 11.86 13.00
C SER A 191 6.75 12.82 11.84
N LEU A 192 6.13 12.56 10.70
CA LEU A 192 6.12 13.42 9.53
C LEU A 192 4.67 13.81 9.20
N LYS A 193 4.50 14.94 8.53
CA LYS A 193 3.22 15.33 7.92
C LYS A 193 3.44 15.55 6.44
N LEU A 194 2.75 14.77 5.61
CA LEU A 194 2.84 14.91 4.17
C LEU A 194 1.87 15.98 3.67
N SER A 195 2.31 16.72 2.66
CA SER A 195 1.44 17.56 1.82
C SER A 195 1.36 16.90 0.46
N LEU A 196 0.16 16.53 0.04
CA LEU A 196 -0.07 15.78 -1.19
C LEU A 196 -0.51 16.71 -2.33
N ALA A 197 -0.40 16.22 -3.57
CA ALA A 197 -0.85 16.95 -4.74
C ALA A 197 -2.40 16.98 -4.82
N GLU A 198 -2.94 17.97 -5.51
CA GLU A 198 -4.37 18.09 -5.78
C GLU A 198 -4.63 17.98 -7.29
N LEU A 199 -5.82 17.51 -7.66
CA LEU A 199 -6.29 17.48 -9.04
C LEU A 199 -7.60 18.27 -9.14
N ASP A 200 -7.61 19.30 -9.98
CA ASP A 200 -8.77 20.18 -10.20
C ASP A 200 -9.40 20.70 -8.89
N GLY A 201 -8.55 21.05 -7.92
CA GLY A 201 -8.94 21.55 -6.59
C GLY A 201 -9.50 20.47 -5.64
N SER A 202 -9.42 19.19 -6.02
CA SER A 202 -9.77 18.05 -5.17
C SER A 202 -8.50 17.45 -4.59
N ALA A 203 -8.47 17.25 -3.27
CA ALA A 203 -7.32 16.69 -2.57
C ALA A 203 -7.12 15.20 -2.89
N SER A 204 -5.87 14.76 -2.96
CA SER A 204 -5.54 13.33 -3.00
C SER A 204 -5.35 12.77 -1.58
N GLY A 205 -5.64 11.47 -1.41
CA GLY A 205 -5.32 10.71 -0.21
C GLY A 205 -4.24 9.67 -0.49
N ILE A 206 -3.27 9.53 0.41
CA ILE A 206 -2.23 8.47 0.32
C ILE A 206 -2.91 7.10 0.27
N SER A 207 -2.44 6.22 -0.60
CA SER A 207 -3.06 4.91 -0.84
C SER A 207 -2.10 3.72 -0.81
N ASP A 208 -0.79 3.94 -1.02
CA ASP A 208 0.25 2.93 -0.72
C ASP A 208 1.65 3.58 -0.79
N ALA A 209 2.68 2.89 -0.32
CA ALA A 209 4.08 3.34 -0.37
C ALA A 209 5.07 2.19 -0.46
N CYS A 210 6.15 2.40 -1.21
CA CYS A 210 7.30 1.51 -1.24
C CYS A 210 8.61 2.31 -1.06
N LEU A 211 9.59 1.71 -0.40
CA LEU A 211 10.88 2.35 -0.11
C LEU A 211 11.96 1.77 -1.02
N LEU A 212 12.61 2.64 -1.81
CA LEU A 212 13.82 2.34 -2.57
C LEU A 212 15.05 2.63 -1.71
N ALA A 213 15.45 1.66 -0.89
CA ALA A 213 16.53 1.84 0.10
C ALA A 213 17.87 2.23 -0.55
N ASP A 214 18.20 1.70 -1.73
CA ASP A 214 19.43 2.03 -2.48
C ASP A 214 19.46 3.48 -2.97
N LYS A 215 18.28 4.07 -3.19
CA LYS A 215 18.13 5.45 -3.67
C LYS A 215 17.82 6.44 -2.56
N ASN A 216 17.51 5.97 -1.35
CA ASN A 216 17.01 6.78 -0.25
C ASN A 216 15.77 7.59 -0.66
N LEU A 217 14.77 6.90 -1.24
CA LEU A 217 13.53 7.48 -1.74
C LEU A 217 12.32 6.63 -1.31
N ILE A 218 11.24 7.28 -0.91
CA ILE A 218 9.91 6.68 -0.79
C ILE A 218 9.15 7.02 -2.08
N VAL A 219 8.62 6.00 -2.75
CA VAL A 219 7.70 6.16 -3.88
C VAL A 219 6.33 5.70 -3.43
N ALA A 220 5.36 6.60 -3.48
CA ALA A 220 4.03 6.38 -2.94
C ALA A 220 2.95 6.66 -3.98
N THR A 221 1.75 6.20 -3.73
CA THR A 221 0.56 6.51 -4.53
C THR A 221 -0.42 7.34 -3.71
N ALA A 222 -1.16 8.20 -4.42
CA ALA A 222 -2.27 8.91 -3.82
C ALA A 222 -3.41 9.03 -4.83
N THR A 223 -4.63 8.72 -4.39
CA THR A 223 -5.83 8.74 -5.22
C THR A 223 -6.66 10.00 -4.94
N VAL A 224 -7.23 10.61 -5.98
CA VAL A 224 -8.19 11.70 -5.87
C VAL A 224 -9.59 11.16 -6.06
N GLU A 225 -10.38 11.19 -4.99
CA GLU A 225 -11.79 10.82 -4.99
C GLU A 225 -12.65 12.03 -4.67
N GLN A 226 -13.65 12.31 -5.51
CA GLN A 226 -14.67 13.30 -5.20
C GLN A 226 -15.80 12.64 -4.41
N THR A 227 -15.66 12.64 -3.10
CA THR A 227 -16.72 12.24 -2.18
C THR A 227 -17.20 13.40 -1.30
N LEU A 228 -18.48 13.39 -0.94
CA LEU A 228 -19.10 14.38 -0.06
C LEU A 228 -19.03 13.97 1.42
N ASN A 229 -18.59 12.75 1.74
CA ASN A 229 -18.49 12.22 3.11
C ASN A 229 -17.47 11.05 3.19
N THR A 230 -17.23 10.49 4.39
CA THR A 230 -16.27 9.39 4.61
C THR A 230 -16.83 7.99 4.34
N TYR A 231 -18.06 7.87 3.86
CA TYR A 231 -18.77 6.58 3.77
C TYR A 231 -19.11 6.17 2.34
N ASP A 232 -19.28 7.14 1.45
CA ASP A 232 -19.63 6.94 0.05
C ASP A 232 -18.36 6.98 -0.82
N ASP A 233 -18.24 6.01 -1.71
CA ASP A 233 -17.16 5.94 -2.71
C ASP A 233 -17.37 7.10 -3.70
N GLY A 234 -16.35 7.95 -3.78
CA GLY A 234 -16.38 9.15 -4.62
C GLY A 234 -16.10 8.82 -6.08
N ALA A 235 -16.40 9.76 -6.98
CA ALA A 235 -15.90 9.63 -8.35
C ALA A 235 -14.37 9.71 -8.34
N VAL A 236 -13.70 8.66 -8.81
CA VAL A 236 -12.24 8.63 -8.96
C VAL A 236 -11.84 9.55 -10.10
N LEU A 237 -11.12 10.63 -9.79
CA LEU A 237 -10.64 11.59 -10.80
C LEU A 237 -9.29 11.18 -11.40
N GLY A 238 -8.48 10.48 -10.61
CA GLY A 238 -7.18 9.98 -11.02
C GLY A 238 -6.27 9.72 -9.84
N SER A 239 -5.07 9.24 -10.14
CA SER A 239 -4.07 8.89 -9.14
C SER A 239 -2.71 9.50 -9.47
N PHE A 240 -1.93 9.82 -8.44
CA PHE A 240 -0.57 10.30 -8.52
C PHE A 240 0.42 9.22 -8.11
N ILE A 241 1.61 9.25 -8.71
CA ILE A 241 2.82 8.67 -8.13
C ILE A 241 3.64 9.81 -7.53
N LEU A 242 3.90 9.70 -6.24
CA LEU A 242 4.60 10.68 -5.42
C LEU A 242 6.00 10.16 -5.10
N VAL A 243 6.96 11.08 -5.01
CA VAL A 243 8.33 10.77 -4.62
C VAL A 243 8.71 11.65 -3.45
N PHE A 244 9.11 11.02 -2.34
CA PHE A 244 9.56 11.69 -1.13
C PHE A 244 10.97 11.24 -0.76
N SER A 245 11.72 12.09 -0.07
CA SER A 245 12.84 11.61 0.74
C SER A 245 12.31 10.98 2.06
N PRO A 246 13.08 10.08 2.71
CA PRO A 246 12.62 9.39 3.92
C PRO A 246 12.38 10.29 5.15
N ASP A 247 12.82 11.55 5.11
CA ASP A 247 12.50 12.59 6.09
C ASP A 247 11.25 13.41 5.71
N GLY A 248 10.51 12.99 4.68
CA GLY A 248 9.20 13.53 4.32
C GLY A 248 9.20 14.69 3.34
N ASN A 249 10.34 15.10 2.77
CA ASN A 249 10.35 16.16 1.77
C ASN A 249 9.80 15.65 0.44
N ALA A 250 8.81 16.35 -0.12
CA ALA A 250 8.28 16.08 -1.45
C ALA A 250 9.31 16.45 -2.53
N LEU A 251 9.65 15.49 -3.38
CA LEU A 251 10.62 15.64 -4.46
C LEU A 251 9.93 15.72 -5.82
N ALA A 252 8.87 14.94 -6.02
CA ALA A 252 8.07 14.98 -7.23
C ALA A 252 6.66 14.45 -7.01
N ALA A 253 5.72 14.89 -7.87
CA ALA A 253 4.37 14.36 -7.96
C ALA A 253 3.99 14.26 -9.43
N HIS A 254 3.58 13.07 -9.86
CA HIS A 254 3.31 12.77 -11.26
C HIS A 254 1.91 12.18 -11.40
N LEU A 255 1.04 12.87 -12.13
CA LEU A 255 -0.29 12.37 -12.43
C LEU A 255 -0.18 11.18 -13.39
N ILE A 256 -0.93 10.11 -13.13
CA ILE A 256 -0.98 8.94 -14.01
C ILE A 256 -1.88 9.27 -15.21
N GLN A 257 -1.29 9.18 -16.39
CA GLN A 257 -1.94 9.54 -17.65
C GLN A 257 -1.73 8.44 -18.70
N ASP A 258 -2.62 8.40 -19.68
CA ASP A 258 -2.48 7.54 -20.85
C ASP A 258 -1.39 8.06 -21.82
N ALA A 259 -1.15 7.31 -22.90
CA ALA A 259 -0.14 7.69 -23.90
C ALA A 259 -0.45 8.99 -24.66
N LYS A 260 -1.68 9.53 -24.54
CA LYS A 260 -2.11 10.80 -25.15
C LYS A 260 -2.04 11.96 -24.15
N GLY A 261 -1.65 11.71 -22.89
CA GLY A 261 -1.62 12.70 -21.82
C GLY A 261 -2.99 12.97 -21.19
N GLN A 262 -3.96 12.07 -21.37
CA GLN A 262 -5.24 12.14 -20.68
C GLN A 262 -5.15 11.47 -19.32
N THR A 263 -5.64 12.11 -18.26
CA THR A 263 -5.73 11.53 -16.91
C THR A 263 -6.53 10.23 -16.94
N LEU A 264 -5.97 9.19 -16.33
CA LEU A 264 -6.69 7.93 -16.14
C LEU A 264 -7.48 7.99 -14.83
N PRO A 265 -8.82 7.82 -14.86
CA PRO A 265 -9.65 7.80 -13.65
C PRO A 265 -9.58 6.42 -12.99
N ILE A 266 -8.39 6.03 -12.55
CA ILE A 266 -8.12 4.77 -11.85
C ILE A 266 -7.71 5.05 -10.41
N LYS A 267 -8.22 4.25 -9.47
CA LYS A 267 -7.94 4.33 -8.03
C LYS A 267 -6.80 3.37 -7.73
N VAL A 268 -5.59 3.90 -7.65
CA VAL A 268 -4.38 3.10 -7.42
C VAL A 268 -4.22 2.92 -5.92
N GLU A 269 -4.32 1.68 -5.45
CA GLU A 269 -4.31 1.30 -4.03
C GLU A 269 -3.11 0.38 -3.71
N GLY A 270 -2.14 0.28 -4.62
CA GLY A 270 -0.89 -0.39 -4.31
C GLY A 270 0.24 -0.08 -5.27
N ILE A 271 1.47 -0.07 -4.75
CA ILE A 271 2.70 0.16 -5.49
C ILE A 271 3.85 -0.68 -4.95
N THR A 272 4.58 -1.35 -5.84
CA THR A 272 5.84 -1.99 -5.47
C THR A 272 6.89 -1.85 -6.55
N TRP A 273 8.15 -1.77 -6.13
CA TRP A 273 9.28 -1.81 -7.05
C TRP A 273 9.38 -3.18 -7.71
N PHE A 274 9.49 -3.20 -9.04
CA PHE A 274 9.60 -4.40 -9.83
C PHE A 274 11.04 -4.60 -10.32
N GLU A 275 11.58 -3.69 -11.13
CA GLU A 275 12.93 -3.86 -11.68
C GLU A 275 13.59 -2.51 -12.01
N SER A 276 14.92 -2.49 -11.99
CA SER A 276 15.70 -1.37 -12.52
C SER A 276 15.96 -1.54 -14.01
N ARG A 277 15.89 -0.43 -14.74
CA ARG A 277 16.26 -0.31 -16.15
C ARG A 277 17.28 0.81 -16.34
N SER A 278 17.91 0.86 -17.50
CA SER A 278 18.86 1.94 -17.81
C SER A 278 18.21 3.32 -17.87
N ASP A 279 16.91 3.38 -18.21
CA ASP A 279 16.14 4.60 -18.39
C ASP A 279 15.27 4.98 -17.17
N GLY A 280 15.23 4.14 -16.13
CA GLY A 280 14.44 4.41 -14.92
C GLY A 280 14.15 3.17 -14.08
N GLU A 281 13.13 3.26 -13.25
CA GLU A 281 12.67 2.20 -12.37
C GLU A 281 11.26 1.77 -12.75
N VAL A 282 11.01 0.47 -12.76
CA VAL A 282 9.70 -0.11 -13.08
C VAL A 282 9.00 -0.49 -11.79
N PHE A 283 7.71 -0.17 -11.71
CA PHE A 283 6.83 -0.49 -10.61
C PHE A 283 5.64 -1.30 -11.10
N LEU A 284 5.11 -2.14 -10.21
CA LEU A 284 3.77 -2.68 -10.34
C LEU A 284 2.82 -1.81 -9.54
N LEU A 285 1.70 -1.47 -10.16
CA LEU A 285 0.57 -0.81 -9.52
C LEU A 285 -0.63 -1.75 -9.53
N VAL A 286 -1.45 -1.67 -8.49
CA VAL A 286 -2.75 -2.34 -8.44
C VAL A 286 -3.85 -1.32 -8.21
N THR A 287 -5.04 -1.61 -8.73
CA THR A 287 -6.20 -0.74 -8.56
C THR A 287 -7.33 -1.43 -7.82
N ASP A 288 -8.12 -0.62 -7.14
CA ASP A 288 -9.46 -0.95 -6.72
C ASP A 288 -10.45 -0.14 -7.58
N SER A 289 -11.59 -0.72 -7.88
CA SER A 289 -12.61 -0.12 -8.74
C SER A 289 -13.99 -0.16 -8.10
N ASP A 290 -14.07 -0.39 -6.79
CA ASP A 290 -15.30 -0.35 -5.99
C ASP A 290 -16.41 -1.22 -6.60
N GLY A 291 -16.03 -2.42 -7.05
CA GLY A 291 -16.91 -3.40 -7.70
C GLY A 291 -16.94 -3.33 -9.23
N GLY A 292 -16.04 -2.58 -9.86
CA GLY A 292 -15.78 -2.59 -11.30
C GLY A 292 -14.66 -3.55 -11.74
N ASP A 293 -14.12 -3.31 -12.93
CA ASP A 293 -12.92 -3.99 -13.42
C ASP A 293 -11.67 -3.38 -12.77
N SER A 294 -10.80 -4.23 -12.22
CA SER A 294 -9.55 -3.80 -11.59
C SER A 294 -8.33 -4.17 -12.43
N GLU A 295 -7.21 -3.54 -12.12
CA GLU A 295 -6.05 -3.54 -12.98
C GLU A 295 -4.76 -3.81 -12.23
N ILE A 296 -3.84 -4.48 -12.93
CA ILE A 296 -2.42 -4.48 -12.59
C ILE A 296 -1.68 -3.75 -13.71
N LEU A 297 -0.94 -2.69 -13.37
CA LEU A 297 -0.16 -1.92 -14.33
C LEU A 297 1.33 -2.10 -14.07
N LYS A 298 2.12 -2.31 -15.12
CA LYS A 298 3.57 -2.08 -15.07
C LYS A 298 3.86 -0.68 -15.57
N VAL A 299 4.48 0.13 -14.73
CA VAL A 299 4.80 1.52 -15.05
C VAL A 299 6.29 1.77 -14.92
N LEU A 300 6.88 2.47 -15.89
CA LEU A 300 8.24 2.97 -15.81
C LEU A 300 8.20 4.42 -15.33
N LEU A 301 8.92 4.71 -14.24
CA LEU A 301 9.30 6.06 -13.86
C LEU A 301 10.71 6.32 -14.37
N SER A 302 10.86 7.33 -15.24
CA SER A 302 12.17 7.70 -15.75
C SER A 302 13.13 8.15 -14.64
N ASN A 303 14.44 8.10 -14.85
CA ASN A 303 15.41 8.61 -13.87
C ASN A 303 15.13 10.08 -13.47
N ALA A 304 14.67 10.91 -14.42
CA ALA A 304 14.27 12.28 -14.15
C ALA A 304 12.99 12.38 -13.28
N ALA A 305 12.09 11.40 -13.36
CA ALA A 305 10.87 11.32 -12.56
C ALA A 305 11.16 11.18 -11.06
N LEU A 306 12.26 10.51 -10.72
CA LEU A 306 12.64 10.22 -9.34
C LEU A 306 13.27 11.43 -8.61
N GLY A 307 13.26 12.61 -9.23
CA GLY A 307 13.79 13.83 -8.63
C GLY A 307 15.33 13.88 -8.58
N LYS A 308 16.03 13.00 -9.30
CA LYS A 308 17.49 13.03 -9.44
C LYS A 308 17.87 13.84 -10.69
N SER A 309 18.29 15.09 -10.47
CA SER A 309 19.08 15.86 -11.45
C SER A 309 20.57 15.57 -11.25
#